data_AF-A0A9P5J423-F1
#
_entry.id   AF-A0A9P5J423-F1
#
_cell.length_a   1.000
_cell.length_b   1.000
_cell.length_c   1.000
_cell.angle_alpha   90.00
_cell.angle_beta   90.00
_cell.angle_gamma   90.00
#
_symmetry.space_group_name_H-M   'P 1'
#
loop_
_entity.id
_entity.type
_entity.pdbx_description
1 polymer ?
#
loop_
_entity_poly.entity_id
_entity_poly.type
_entity_poly.pdbx_seq_one_letter_code
_entity_poly.pdbx_strand_id
1 'polypeptide(L)'
;MSTSYIDAPADRQESSDPQNGDNDTTSSSAVYHPLFDINSGTTTSDVELRSQDGVLFGVHRLILGEASEFFKTMYSLPGDPNPQGSSPLPIDTESSVIALALSIIYGKAYSPQLVRISKP
;
A
#
# COMPACT_ATOMS: atom_id res chain seq x y z
N MET A 1 2.09 65.63 41.06
CA MET A 1 0.91 64.84 40.68
C MET A 1 1.16 63.41 41.13
N SER A 2 0.55 63.05 42.26
CA SER A 2 0.40 61.67 42.74
C SER A 2 -0.76 61.03 42.01
N THR A 3 -0.63 59.76 41.61
CA THR A 3 -1.53 58.65 41.97
C THR A 3 -1.00 57.34 41.37
N SER A 4 -0.65 56.43 42.27
CA SER A 4 -0.56 54.98 42.06
C SER A 4 -1.93 54.32 42.22
N TYR A 5 -2.03 53.07 41.72
CA TYR A 5 -3.04 52.03 42.00
C TYR A 5 -4.41 52.10 41.30
N ILE A 6 -4.70 51.06 40.49
CA ILE A 6 -5.91 50.23 40.65
C ILE A 6 -5.64 48.80 40.17
N ASP A 7 -5.93 47.89 41.08
CA ASP A 7 -6.06 46.44 40.95
C ASP A 7 -7.55 46.12 40.68
N ALA A 8 -7.85 45.06 39.92
CA ALA A 8 -9.10 44.26 40.04
C ALA A 8 -9.24 43.18 38.94
N PRO A 9 -9.98 42.09 39.23
CA PRO A 9 -9.71 40.73 38.73
C PRO A 9 -10.74 40.24 37.71
N ALA A 10 -10.46 39.13 37.03
CA ALA A 10 -11.50 38.26 36.49
C ALA A 10 -10.95 36.84 36.24
N ASP A 11 -11.40 35.92 37.10
CA ASP A 11 -11.59 34.53 36.74
C ASP A 11 -12.25 34.39 35.36
N ARG A 12 -11.65 33.57 34.50
CA ARG A 12 -12.40 32.79 33.51
C ARG A 12 -12.03 31.32 33.68
N GLN A 13 -12.94 30.62 34.35
CA GLN A 13 -13.11 29.17 34.24
C GLN A 13 -13.50 28.77 32.80
N GLU A 14 -13.25 27.50 32.53
CA GLU A 14 -13.87 26.63 31.51
C GLU A 14 -13.43 26.78 30.04
N SER A 15 -12.58 25.86 29.60
CA SER A 15 -13.08 24.77 28.75
C SER A 15 -12.07 23.64 28.72
N SER A 16 -12.51 22.49 29.20
CA SER A 16 -12.05 21.17 28.79
C SER A 16 -12.18 21.05 27.27
N ASP A 17 -11.06 20.85 26.58
CA ASP A 17 -11.05 20.19 25.28
C ASP A 17 -10.64 18.73 25.47
N PRO A 18 -11.60 17.78 25.48
CA PRO A 18 -11.34 16.40 25.16
C PRO A 18 -11.49 16.23 23.65
N GLN A 19 -10.41 15.91 22.94
CA GLN A 19 -10.44 15.01 21.79
C GLN A 19 -8.99 14.78 21.34
N ASN A 20 -8.43 13.61 21.62
CA ASN A 20 -8.64 12.42 20.80
C ASN A 20 -8.13 12.67 19.38
N GLY A 21 -6.83 12.52 19.24
CA GLY A 21 -6.24 12.07 17.99
C GLY A 21 -5.36 10.92 18.39
N ASP A 22 -5.97 9.74 18.52
CA ASP A 22 -5.27 8.48 18.44
C ASP A 22 -4.18 8.67 17.37
N ASN A 23 -2.91 8.63 17.76
CA ASN A 23 -1.87 8.18 16.85
C ASN A 23 -2.16 6.69 16.65
N ASP A 24 -3.28 6.42 15.97
CA ASP A 24 -3.47 5.25 15.18
C ASP A 24 -2.35 5.36 14.15
N THR A 25 -1.21 4.84 14.55
CA THR A 25 -0.29 4.18 13.66
C THR A 25 -1.06 2.97 13.11
N THR A 26 -2.19 3.20 12.43
CA THR A 26 -2.65 2.36 11.35
C THR A 26 -1.68 2.64 10.22
N SER A 27 -0.47 2.12 10.39
CA SER A 27 0.09 1.28 9.35
C SER A 27 -1.02 0.28 9.01
N SER A 28 -1.90 0.66 8.08
CA SER A 28 -2.83 -0.27 7.48
C SER A 28 -1.97 -1.44 7.06
N SER A 29 -2.14 -2.59 7.72
CA SER A 29 -1.28 -3.75 7.50
C SER A 29 -1.54 -4.18 6.08
N ALA A 30 -0.75 -3.70 5.13
CA ALA A 30 -0.98 -3.94 3.73
C ALA A 30 -0.95 -5.45 3.51
N VAL A 31 -2.00 -5.99 2.90
CA VAL A 31 -2.16 -7.43 2.75
C VAL A 31 -1.35 -7.87 1.54
N TYR A 32 -0.20 -8.50 1.80
CA TYR A 32 0.63 -9.08 0.75
C TYR A 32 0.18 -10.48 0.39
N HIS A 33 0.27 -10.81 -0.90
CA HIS A 33 0.05 -12.18 -1.34
C HIS A 33 1.17 -13.11 -0.82
N PRO A 34 0.86 -14.30 -0.25
CA PRO A 34 1.87 -15.15 0.41
C PRO A 34 3.06 -15.55 -0.46
N LEU A 35 2.83 -15.74 -1.77
CA LEU A 35 3.89 -16.13 -2.72
C LEU A 35 4.77 -14.96 -3.21
N PHE A 36 4.32 -13.72 -2.97
CA PHE A 36 4.91 -12.50 -3.50
C PHE A 36 5.04 -11.44 -2.39
N ASP A 37 5.26 -11.88 -1.14
CA ASP A 37 5.44 -11.00 0.00
C ASP A 37 6.86 -10.40 -0.01
N ILE A 38 6.92 -9.07 0.15
CA ILE A 38 8.17 -8.31 0.22
C ILE A 38 8.84 -8.42 1.60
N ASN A 39 8.06 -8.73 2.66
CA ASN A 39 8.53 -8.78 4.04
C ASN A 39 9.03 -10.17 4.46
N SER A 40 8.93 -11.18 3.59
CA SER A 40 9.31 -12.57 3.88
C SER A 40 10.84 -12.79 4.02
N GLY A 41 11.65 -11.73 3.99
CA GLY A 41 13.10 -11.77 4.23
C GLY A 41 13.93 -12.42 3.11
N THR A 42 13.30 -12.90 2.04
CA THR A 42 13.94 -13.66 0.95
C THR A 42 13.77 -13.03 -0.45
N THR A 43 13.01 -11.94 -0.57
CA THR A 43 12.58 -11.37 -1.86
C THR A 43 12.89 -9.87 -1.92
N THR A 44 13.88 -9.50 -2.75
CA THR A 44 14.23 -8.10 -3.04
C THR A 44 13.38 -7.58 -4.20
N SER A 45 12.10 -7.33 -3.93
CA SER A 45 11.18 -6.75 -4.90
C SER A 45 11.48 -5.27 -5.14
N ASP A 46 11.36 -4.80 -6.38
CA ASP A 46 11.61 -3.39 -6.78
C ASP A 46 10.35 -2.70 -7.34
N VAL A 47 9.24 -3.45 -7.44
CA VAL A 47 7.89 -2.99 -7.79
C VAL A 47 6.87 -3.67 -6.90
N GLU A 48 5.85 -2.89 -6.55
CA GLU A 48 4.65 -3.37 -5.90
C GLU A 48 3.48 -3.20 -6.86
N LEU A 49 2.76 -4.28 -7.15
CA LEU A 49 1.47 -4.22 -7.84
C LEU A 49 0.35 -4.27 -6.80
N ARG A 50 -0.73 -3.54 -7.04
CA ARG A 50 -1.95 -3.59 -6.23
C ARG A 50 -3.11 -4.08 -7.09
N SER A 51 -3.74 -5.17 -6.68
CA SER A 51 -4.95 -5.69 -7.32
C SER A 51 -6.19 -4.83 -7.02
N GLN A 52 -7.27 -5.09 -7.75
CA GLN A 52 -8.57 -4.44 -7.55
C GLN A 52 -9.13 -4.67 -6.13
N ASP A 53 -8.94 -5.87 -5.58
CA ASP A 53 -9.31 -6.24 -4.21
C ASP A 53 -8.30 -5.78 -3.14
N GLY A 54 -7.27 -5.01 -3.54
CA GLY A 54 -6.34 -4.34 -2.62
C GLY A 54 -5.18 -5.19 -2.11
N VAL A 55 -4.96 -6.38 -2.67
CA VAL A 55 -3.82 -7.25 -2.36
C VAL A 55 -2.55 -6.71 -3.04
N LEU A 56 -1.45 -6.71 -2.30
CA LEU A 56 -0.14 -6.28 -2.80
C LEU A 56 0.73 -7.46 -3.26
N PHE A 57 1.50 -7.22 -4.32
CA PHE A 57 2.43 -8.17 -4.91
C PHE A 57 3.80 -7.53 -5.09
N GLY A 58 4.79 -8.00 -4.34
CA GLY A 58 6.20 -7.66 -4.54
C GLY A 58 6.76 -8.44 -5.72
N VAL A 59 7.18 -7.73 -6.76
CA VAL A 59 7.68 -8.28 -8.03
C VAL A 59 8.92 -7.53 -8.51
N HIS A 60 9.53 -8.02 -9.59
CA HIS A 60 10.77 -7.52 -10.17
C HIS A 60 10.51 -6.89 -11.55
N ARG A 61 10.90 -5.62 -11.75
CA ARG A 61 10.82 -4.88 -13.02
C ARG A 61 11.43 -5.66 -14.16
N LEU A 62 12.61 -6.24 -13.93
CA LEU A 62 13.35 -7.00 -14.93
C LEU A 62 12.56 -8.21 -15.44
N ILE A 63 11.97 -8.99 -14.52
CA ILE A 63 11.22 -10.20 -14.87
C ILE A 63 9.91 -9.83 -15.60
N LEU A 64 9.21 -8.80 -15.12
CA LEU A 64 8.00 -8.31 -15.78
C LEU A 64 8.28 -7.71 -17.17
N GLY A 65 9.38 -7.00 -17.32
CA GLY A 65 9.80 -6.42 -18.61
C GLY A 65 10.21 -7.49 -19.63
N GLU A 66 10.86 -8.56 -19.19
CA GLU A 66 11.16 -9.70 -20.08
C GLU A 66 9.91 -10.50 -20.46
N ALA A 67 8.93 -10.59 -19.55
CA ALA A 67 7.66 -11.27 -19.83
C ALA A 67 6.66 -10.43 -20.65
N SER A 68 6.83 -9.11 -20.72
CA SER A 68 5.86 -8.19 -21.33
C SER A 68 6.50 -6.91 -21.87
N GLU A 69 6.34 -6.69 -23.17
CA GLU A 69 6.78 -5.46 -23.84
C GLU A 69 6.11 -4.20 -23.28
N PHE A 70 4.89 -4.32 -22.74
CA PHE A 70 4.20 -3.22 -22.09
C PHE A 70 4.98 -2.73 -20.86
N PHE A 71 5.35 -3.64 -19.96
CA PHE A 71 6.12 -3.29 -18.77
C PHE A 71 7.53 -2.82 -19.14
N LYS A 72 8.16 -3.44 -20.14
CA LYS A 72 9.45 -3.00 -20.67
C LYS A 72 9.42 -1.57 -21.16
N THR A 73 8.39 -1.20 -21.93
CA THR A 73 8.21 0.16 -22.43
C THR A 73 7.91 1.13 -21.28
N MET A 74 6.98 0.76 -20.40
CA MET A 74 6.61 1.57 -19.22
C MET A 74 7.82 1.94 -18.35
N TYR A 75 8.72 0.98 -18.10
CA TYR A 75 9.92 1.22 -17.29
C TYR A 75 11.05 1.94 -18.06
N SER A 76 10.97 2.02 -19.39
CA SER A 76 11.97 2.69 -20.24
C SER A 76 11.67 4.16 -20.51
N LEU A 77 10.46 4.64 -20.16
CA LEU A 77 10.06 6.02 -20.42
C LEU A 77 10.78 7.00 -19.47
N PRO A 78 11.42 8.06 -19.99
CA PRO A 78 12.03 9.11 -19.18
C PRO A 78 10.93 10.00 -18.58
N GLY A 79 10.55 9.69 -17.34
CA GLY A 79 9.46 10.34 -16.65
C GLY A 79 8.80 9.29 -15.76
N ASP A 80 9.04 9.39 -14.47
CA ASP A 80 8.62 8.36 -13.54
C ASP A 80 7.11 8.13 -13.52
N PRO A 81 6.66 6.89 -13.68
CA PRO A 81 5.40 6.48 -13.08
C PRO A 81 5.55 6.22 -11.56
N ASN A 82 6.77 5.96 -11.06
CA ASN A 82 7.09 5.88 -9.62
C ASN A 82 8.63 5.99 -9.38
N PRO A 83 9.15 7.19 -9.03
CA PRO A 83 10.59 7.48 -8.83
C PRO A 83 11.24 6.72 -7.71
N GLN A 84 10.46 6.41 -6.68
CA GLN A 84 10.94 5.95 -5.40
C GLN A 84 9.80 5.27 -4.66
N GLY A 85 9.49 4.02 -5.01
CA GLY A 85 8.73 3.08 -4.17
C GLY A 85 7.54 3.62 -3.36
N SER A 86 6.86 4.67 -3.80
CA SER A 86 5.99 5.47 -2.91
C SER A 86 4.52 5.17 -3.14
N SER A 87 4.17 4.54 -4.26
CA SER A 87 2.85 3.98 -4.46
C SER A 87 2.89 2.65 -5.24
N PRO A 88 2.15 1.63 -4.78
CA PRO A 88 1.91 0.42 -5.57
C PRO A 88 1.22 0.75 -6.90
N LEU A 89 1.65 0.09 -7.98
CA LEU A 89 1.06 0.22 -9.31
C LEU A 89 -0.34 -0.44 -9.30
N PRO A 90 -1.44 0.32 -9.45
CA PRO A 90 -2.77 -0.26 -9.50
C PRO A 90 -2.97 -1.07 -10.79
N ILE A 91 -3.51 -2.27 -10.63
CA ILE A 91 -3.92 -3.16 -11.72
C ILE A 91 -5.44 -3.38 -11.54
N ASP A 92 -6.21 -3.12 -12.59
CA ASP A 92 -7.65 -3.36 -12.63
C ASP A 92 -7.95 -4.85 -12.87
N THR A 93 -7.51 -5.69 -11.94
CA THR A 93 -7.65 -7.14 -12.01
C THR A 93 -7.62 -7.73 -10.59
N GLU A 94 -8.41 -8.78 -10.37
CA GLU A 94 -8.47 -9.53 -9.12
C GLU A 94 -7.13 -10.19 -8.76
N SER A 95 -6.83 -10.27 -7.46
CA SER A 95 -5.59 -10.87 -6.94
C SER A 95 -5.31 -12.29 -7.44
N SER A 96 -6.35 -13.12 -7.61
CA SER A 96 -6.23 -14.50 -8.09
C SER A 96 -5.67 -14.60 -9.52
N VAL A 97 -6.09 -13.68 -10.40
CA VAL A 97 -5.64 -13.66 -11.80
C VAL A 97 -4.21 -13.12 -11.88
N ILE A 98 -3.88 -12.09 -11.09
CA ILE A 98 -2.51 -11.58 -10.99
C ILE A 98 -1.58 -12.67 -10.45
N ALA A 99 -1.98 -13.38 -9.39
CA ALA A 99 -1.19 -14.48 -8.83
C ALA A 99 -0.95 -15.60 -9.86
N LEU A 100 -1.95 -15.95 -10.66
CA LEU A 100 -1.81 -16.94 -11.73
C LEU A 100 -0.83 -16.44 -12.81
N ALA A 101 -1.00 -15.22 -13.30
CA ALA A 101 -0.10 -14.64 -14.32
C ALA A 101 1.35 -14.59 -13.81
N LEU A 102 1.57 -14.10 -12.59
CA LEU A 102 2.88 -14.07 -11.97
C LEU A 102 3.43 -15.48 -11.72
N SER A 103 2.59 -16.46 -11.39
CA SER A 103 3.06 -17.84 -11.20
C SER A 103 3.62 -18.45 -12.49
N ILE A 104 3.01 -18.13 -13.64
CA ILE A 104 3.49 -18.56 -14.96
C ILE A 104 4.82 -17.88 -15.27
N ILE A 105 4.91 -16.56 -15.04
CA ILE A 105 6.11 -15.76 -15.31
C ILE A 105 7.30 -16.18 -14.43
N TYR A 106 7.05 -16.46 -13.15
CA TYR A 106 8.07 -16.83 -12.17
C TYR A 106 8.30 -18.33 -12.07
N GLY A 107 7.56 -19.15 -12.83
CA GLY A 107 7.61 -20.61 -12.74
C GLY A 107 7.26 -21.15 -11.34
N LYS A 108 6.47 -20.42 -10.56
CA LYS A 108 6.06 -20.83 -9.21
C LYS A 108 4.83 -21.74 -9.29
N ALA A 109 4.79 -22.78 -8.48
CA ALA A 109 3.60 -23.60 -8.33
C ALA A 109 2.47 -22.75 -7.71
N TYR A 110 1.36 -22.57 -8.44
CA TYR A 110 0.16 -21.91 -7.94
C TYR A 110 -0.94 -22.96 -7.75
N SER A 111 -1.50 -22.99 -6.54
CA SER A 111 -2.63 -23.86 -6.18
C SER A 111 -3.89 -22.99 -6.04
N PRO A 112 -4.68 -22.80 -7.12
CA PRO A 112 -5.91 -22.02 -7.03
C PRO A 112 -6.87 -22.66 -6.03
N GLN A 113 -7.46 -21.84 -5.15
CA GLN A 113 -8.57 -22.27 -4.30
C GLN A 113 -9.82 -22.40 -5.19
N LEU A 114 -10.16 -23.63 -5.59
CA LEU A 114 -11.39 -23.90 -6.33
C LEU A 114 -12.59 -23.65 -5.42
N VAL A 115 -13.25 -22.50 -5.60
CA VAL A 115 -14.51 -22.21 -4.91
C VAL A 115 -15.55 -23.22 -5.37
N ARG A 116 -15.97 -24.11 -4.47
CA ARG A 116 -17.09 -25.02 -4.74
C ARG A 116 -18.37 -24.21 -4.80
N ILE A 117 -18.81 -23.88 -6.00
CA ILE A 117 -20.16 -23.37 -6.25
C ILE A 117 -21.15 -24.53 -6.04
N SER A 118 -21.80 -24.57 -4.87
CA SER A 118 -22.94 -25.45 -4.65
C SER A 118 -24.11 -24.97 -5.51
N LYS A 119 -24.59 -25.84 -6.39
CA LYS A 119 -25.77 -25.62 -7.23
C LYS A 119 -27.03 -25.51 -6.35
N PRO A 120 -28.00 -24.63 -6.68
CA PRO A 120 -29.23 -24.44 -5.91
C PRO A 120 -30.11 -25.69 -5.83
#